data_AF-A0A480BXB9-F1
#
_entry.id   AF-A0A480BXB9-F1
#
_cell.length_a   1.000
_cell.length_b   1.000
_cell.length_c   1.000
_cell.angle_alpha   90.00
_cell.angle_beta   90.00
_cell.angle_gamma   90.00
#
_symmetry.space_group_name_H-M   'P 1'
#
loop_
_entity.id
_entity.type
_entity.pdbx_description
1 polymer ?
#
loop_
_entity_poly.entity_id
_entity_poly.type
_entity_poly.pdbx_seq_one_letter_code
_entity_poly.pdbx_strand_id
1 'polypeptide(L)' 'TGYLSEAGRCLVMQANVTGVPVVMVLMNSWGTLTRVGDANRVRKWMEAQARGGQVTASR' A
#
# COMPACT_ATOMS: atom_id res chain seq x y z
N THR A 1 -3.56 12.05 4.63
CA THR A 1 -2.10 11.92 4.85
C THR A 1 -1.75 12.67 6.12
N GLY A 2 -0.70 12.25 6.84
CA GLY A 2 -0.29 12.88 8.10
C GLY A 2 1.21 13.16 8.14
N TYR A 3 1.62 14.10 8.99
CA TYR A 3 3.00 14.35 9.32
C TYR A 3 3.11 14.68 10.81
N LEU A 4 4.04 14.03 11.50
CA LEU A 4 4.44 14.37 12.86
C LEU A 4 5.96 14.34 12.91
N SER A 5 6.56 15.22 13.72
CA SER A 5 8.02 15.36 13.82
C SER A 5 8.69 14.03 14.21
N GLU A 6 8.08 13.29 15.13
CA GLU A 6 8.60 12.03 15.66
C GLU A 6 8.25 10.81 14.79
N ALA A 7 7.12 10.86 14.08
CA ALA A 7 6.61 9.73 13.30
C ALA A 7 6.88 9.85 11.78
N GLY A 8 7.52 10.94 11.35
CA GLY A 8 7.75 11.24 9.94
C GLY A 8 6.44 11.47 9.17
N ARG A 9 6.46 11.17 7.86
CA ARG A 9 5.27 11.30 7.00
C ARG A 9 4.52 9.97 6.92
N CYS A 10 3.23 10.00 7.23
CA CYS A 10 2.36 8.84 7.27
C CYS A 10 1.27 8.90 6.19
N LEU A 11 0.85 7.73 5.72
CA LEU A 11 -0.26 7.56 4.78
C LEU A 11 -1.15 6.41 5.25
N VAL A 12 -2.44 6.69 5.36
CA VAL A 12 -3.49 5.67 5.45
C VAL A 12 -4.37 5.88 4.24
N MET A 13 -4.65 4.81 3.50
CA MET A 13 -5.54 4.85 2.33
C MET A 13 -6.28 3.54 2.16
N GLN A 14 -7.48 3.63 1.59
CA GLN A 14 -8.23 2.49 1.09
C GLN A 14 -8.18 2.51 -0.44
N ALA A 15 -7.97 1.35 -1.05
CA ALA A 15 -7.95 1.18 -2.50
C ALA A 15 -8.52 -0.18 -2.90
N ASN A 16 -9.11 -0.25 -4.09
CA ASN A 16 -9.41 -1.53 -4.73
C ASN A 16 -8.23 -1.96 -5.60
N VAL A 17 -7.58 -3.05 -5.23
CA VAL A 17 -6.46 -3.64 -5.98
C VAL A 17 -6.95 -4.97 -6.54
N THR A 18 -6.94 -5.12 -7.87
CA THR A 18 -7.41 -6.34 -8.56
C THR A 18 -8.80 -6.82 -8.11
N GLY A 19 -9.72 -5.88 -7.87
CA GLY A 19 -11.08 -6.19 -7.40
C GLY A 19 -11.19 -6.50 -5.91
N VAL A 20 -10.09 -6.49 -5.16
CA VAL A 20 -10.05 -6.71 -3.71
C VAL A 20 -9.94 -5.36 -3.00
N PRO A 21 -10.83 -5.04 -2.05
CA PRO A 21 -10.69 -3.85 -1.22
C PRO A 21 -9.55 -4.03 -0.20
N VAL A 22 -8.62 -3.10 -0.17
CA VAL A 22 -7.41 -3.14 0.66
C VAL A 22 -7.25 -1.82 1.39
N VAL A 23 -6.87 -1.90 2.67
CA VAL A 23 -6.42 -0.74 3.46
C VAL A 23 -4.90 -0.83 3.61
N MET A 24 -4.20 0.23 3.21
CA MET A 24 -2.75 0.35 3.33
C MET A 24 -2.40 1.42 4.37
N VAL A 25 -1.52 1.06 5.31
CA VAL A 25 -1.00 1.94 6.35
C VAL A 25 0.52 1.98 6.21
N LEU A 26 1.06 3.16 5.89
CA LEU A 26 2.49 3.41 5.77
C LEU A 26 2.90 4.46 6.79
N MET A 27 3.93 4.13 7.56
CA MET A 27 4.44 4.95 8.66
C MET A 27 5.89 5.35 8.40
N ASN A 28 6.31 6.47 8.98
CA ASN A 28 7.71 6.91 9.02
C ASN A 28 8.41 6.97 7.65
N SER A 29 7.72 7.51 6.63
CA SER A 29 8.35 7.71 5.33
C SER A 29 9.24 8.96 5.31
N TRP A 30 10.47 8.78 4.87
CA TRP A 30 11.45 9.84 4.66
C TRP A 30 11.24 10.51 3.30
N GLY A 31 10.68 11.72 3.29
CA GLY A 31 10.50 12.52 2.08
C GLY A 31 9.06 12.74 1.62
N THR A 32 8.84 13.83 0.88
CA THR A 32 7.48 14.34 0.56
C THR A 32 6.62 13.40 -0.25
N LEU A 33 7.19 12.50 -1.06
CA LEU A 33 6.43 11.59 -1.94
C LEU A 33 6.68 10.10 -1.65
N THR A 34 7.57 9.77 -0.71
CA THR A 34 8.04 8.39 -0.48
C THR A 34 6.91 7.42 -0.14
N ARG A 35 6.01 7.79 0.79
CA ARG A 35 4.79 7.02 1.10
C ARG A 35 3.89 6.73 -0.10
N VAL A 36 3.80 7.65 -1.05
CA VAL A 36 2.99 7.45 -2.27
C VAL A 36 3.73 6.48 -3.21
N GLY A 37 5.05 6.63 -3.34
CA GLY A 37 5.89 5.69 -4.09
C GLY A 37 5.84 4.27 -3.52
N ASP A 38 5.88 4.13 -2.18
CA ASP A 38 5.73 2.87 -1.46
C ASP A 38 4.35 2.24 -1.72
N ALA A 39 3.26 3.01 -1.58
CA ALA A 39 1.92 2.52 -1.89
C ALA A 39 1.80 2.03 -3.34
N ASN A 40 2.43 2.73 -4.29
CA ASN A 40 2.46 2.32 -5.69
C ASN A 40 3.26 1.04 -5.92
N ARG A 41 4.37 0.84 -5.20
CA ARG A 41 5.16 -0.40 -5.25
C ARG A 41 4.38 -1.59 -4.68
N VAL A 42 3.74 -1.41 -3.52
CA VAL A 42 2.89 -2.44 -2.90
C VAL A 42 1.75 -2.81 -3.84
N ARG A 43 1.04 -1.83 -4.42
CA ARG A 43 0.00 -2.07 -5.43
C ARG A 43 0.53 -2.92 -6.59
N LYS A 44 1.67 -2.55 -7.18
CA LYS A 44 2.26 -3.30 -8.30
C LYS A 44 2.67 -4.73 -7.92
N TRP A 45 3.19 -4.91 -6.71
CA TRP A 45 3.52 -6.22 -6.18
C TRP A 45 2.26 -7.09 -6.02
N MET A 46 1.19 -6.54 -5.44
CA MET A 46 -0.10 -7.24 -5.32
C MET A 46 -0.69 -7.59 -6.70
N GLU A 47 -0.64 -6.66 -7.66
CA GLU A 47 -1.07 -6.92 -9.04
C GLU A 47 -0.24 -8.02 -9.72
N ALA A 48 1.07 -8.08 -9.46
CA ALA A 48 1.93 -9.12 -9.99
C ALA A 48 1.59 -10.50 -9.37
N GLN A 49 1.33 -10.55 -8.06
CA GLN A 49 0.92 -11.78 -7.40
C GLN A 49 -0.45 -12.27 -7.89
N ALA A 50 -1.41 -11.37 -8.14
CA ALA A 50 -2.70 -11.75 -8.71
C ALA A 50 -2.58 -12.35 -10.12
N ARG A 51 -1.57 -11.94 -10.91
CA ARG A 51 -1.28 -12.52 -12.23
C ARG A 51 -0.52 -13.86 -12.16
N GLY A 52 0.31 -14.07 -11.13
CA GLY A 52 1.11 -15.28 -10.95
C GLY A 52 0.48 -16.33 -10.02
N GLY A 53 -0.56 -15.97 -9.29
CA GLY A 53 -1.17 -16.78 -8.24
C GLY A 53 -2.69 -16.69 -8.27
N GLN A 54 -3.32 -17.64 -8.97
CA GLN A 54 -4.55 -18.24 -8.47
C GLN A 54 -4.22 -18.96 -7.15
N VAL A 55 -3.89 -18.22 -6.09
CA VAL A 55 -3.85 -18.80 -4.75
C VAL A 55 -5.27 -18.68 -4.24
N THR A 56 -5.98 -19.80 -4.36
CA THR A 56 -7.26 -20.09 -3.72
C THR A 56 -7.23 -19.60 -2.27
N ALA A 57 -7.73 -18.39 -2.03
CA ALA A 57 -8.17 -17.99 -0.70
C ALA A 57 -9.44 -18.80 -0.45
N SER A 58 -9.25 -20.01 0.08
CA SER A 58 -10.32 -20.88 0.52
C SER A 58 -11.08 -20.18 1.63
N ARG A 59 -12.35 -19.88 1.34
CA ARG A 59 -13.49 -19.62 2.24
C ARG A 59 -13.21 -18.95 3.59
#